data_AF-X1HS89-F1
#
_entry.id   AF-X1HS89-F1
#
_cell.length_a   1.000
_cell.length_b   1.000
_cell.length_c   1.000
_cell.angle_alpha   90.00
_cell.angle_beta   90.00
_cell.angle_gamma   90.00
#
_symmetry.space_group_name_H-M   'P 1'
#
loop_
_entity.id
_entity.type
_entity.pdbx_description
1 polymer ?
#
loop_
_entity_poly.entity_id
_entity_poly.type
_entity_poly.pdbx_seq_one_letter_code
_entity_poly.pdbx_strand_id
1 'polypeptide(L)'
;AGPSINSELKFVCKELLNLGSNLILIDGAFDRRSYASPLVSEATILSTGASVSKEMQEVIDITHHTMNLISLENEENFQIINLAEDIISKAKVGIINEDYSVKILELLTALDSADEILNFMTNKSKILVINGAITDKFLEEFMKKSDLYRNIKILVPDATKLFLNKTTFEKYSKKGGVIKVLNKIKIIVVTINPTSPLGYKFDKSKFLNELKRGVTIPIYDLGPSKY
;
A
#
# COMPACT_ATOMS: atom_id res chain seq x y z
N ALA A 1 -20.63 16.29 0.15
CA ALA A 1 -19.25 15.81 0.33
C ALA A 1 -19.30 14.58 1.21
N GLY A 2 -18.56 13.51 0.87
CA GLY A 2 -18.51 12.28 1.66
C GLY A 2 -17.48 12.33 2.81
N PRO A 3 -17.39 11.26 3.62
CA PRO A 3 -16.45 11.16 4.73
C PRO A 3 -15.01 11.35 4.29
N SER A 4 -14.23 12.10 5.07
CA SER A 4 -12.83 12.41 4.73
C SER A 4 -11.83 11.52 5.48
N ILE A 5 -12.28 10.82 6.52
CA ILE A 5 -11.46 9.95 7.37
C ILE A 5 -11.98 8.50 7.29
N ASN A 6 -11.06 7.53 7.30
CA ASN A 6 -11.39 6.10 7.21
C ASN A 6 -12.36 5.63 8.30
N SER A 7 -12.28 6.17 9.52
CA SER A 7 -13.17 5.82 10.63
C SER A 7 -14.62 6.24 10.37
N GLU A 8 -14.83 7.45 9.84
CA GLU A 8 -16.14 7.95 9.46
C GLU A 8 -16.72 7.14 8.29
N LEU A 9 -15.89 6.82 7.30
CA LEU A 9 -16.31 6.01 6.16
C LEU A 9 -16.74 4.61 6.60
N LYS A 10 -16.01 3.99 7.53
CA LYS A 10 -16.37 2.70 8.14
C LYS A 10 -17.71 2.78 8.88
N PHE A 11 -17.94 3.87 9.62
CA PHE A 11 -19.21 4.11 10.30
C PHE A 11 -20.36 4.18 9.29
N VAL A 12 -20.22 4.99 8.23
CA VAL A 12 -21.24 5.09 7.17
C VAL A 12 -21.51 3.74 6.51
N CYS A 13 -20.46 2.95 6.21
CA CYS A 13 -20.64 1.63 5.63
C CYS A 13 -21.45 0.71 6.57
N LYS A 14 -21.16 0.74 7.88
CA LYS A 14 -21.90 -0.04 8.87
C LYS A 14 -23.37 0.35 8.92
N GLU A 15 -23.69 1.64 8.87
CA GLU A 15 -25.08 2.12 8.88
C GLU A 15 -25.83 1.70 7.61
N LEU A 16 -25.19 1.76 6.44
CA LEU A 16 -25.80 1.29 5.19
C LEU A 16 -26.10 -0.21 5.21
N LEU A 17 -25.23 -1.03 5.81
CA LEU A 17 -25.49 -2.45 6.03
C LEU A 17 -26.67 -2.67 7.00
N ASN A 18 -26.73 -1.92 8.10
CA ASN A 18 -27.84 -1.99 9.06
C ASN A 18 -29.19 -1.61 8.42
N LEU A 19 -29.18 -0.73 7.42
CA LEU A 19 -30.34 -0.34 6.63
C LEU A 19 -30.73 -1.35 5.54
N GLY A 20 -30.01 -2.47 5.41
CA GLY A 20 -30.33 -3.58 4.51
C GLY A 20 -29.54 -3.62 3.20
N SER A 21 -28.51 -2.79 3.04
CA SER A 21 -27.63 -2.88 1.87
C SER A 21 -26.85 -4.20 1.88
N ASN A 22 -26.83 -4.92 0.75
CA ASN A 22 -26.05 -6.15 0.61
C ASN A 22 -24.65 -5.93 0.01
N LEU A 23 -24.44 -4.80 -0.65
CA LEU A 23 -23.19 -4.43 -1.29
C LEU A 23 -22.99 -2.92 -1.18
N ILE A 24 -21.78 -2.51 -0.81
CA ILE A 24 -21.37 -1.11 -0.75
C ILE A 24 -20.15 -0.95 -1.65
N LEU A 25 -20.24 -0.05 -2.62
CA LEU A 25 -19.11 0.33 -3.46
C LEU A 25 -18.56 1.68 -2.97
N ILE A 26 -17.27 1.70 -2.68
CA ILE A 26 -16.55 2.89 -2.23
C ILE A 26 -15.71 3.38 -3.40
N ASP A 27 -16.03 4.56 -3.92
CA ASP A 27 -15.20 5.19 -4.95
C ASP A 27 -13.96 5.84 -4.32
N GLY A 28 -12.79 5.24 -4.58
CA GLY A 28 -11.50 5.82 -4.26
C GLY A 28 -11.03 6.73 -5.37
N ALA A 29 -11.05 8.05 -5.15
CA ALA A 29 -10.41 8.99 -6.05
C ALA A 29 -8.91 8.66 -6.27
N PHE A 30 -8.34 9.14 -7.37
CA PHE A 30 -7.01 8.81 -7.95
C PHE A 30 -5.86 8.53 -6.95
N ASP A 31 -5.76 9.27 -5.85
CA ASP A 31 -4.72 9.10 -4.82
C ASP A 31 -5.22 8.58 -3.45
N ARG A 32 -6.51 8.31 -3.31
CA ARG A 32 -7.14 7.86 -2.05
C ARG A 32 -7.02 6.36 -1.85
N ARG A 33 -5.80 5.85 -2.01
CA ARG A 33 -5.42 4.47 -1.70
C ARG A 33 -5.84 4.08 -0.28
N SER A 34 -5.96 5.03 0.64
CA SER A 34 -6.41 4.83 2.02
C SER A 34 -7.75 4.09 2.15
N TYR A 35 -8.66 4.16 1.18
CA TYR A 35 -9.94 3.44 1.23
C TYR A 35 -9.83 1.95 0.88
N ALA A 36 -8.75 1.56 0.18
CA ALA A 36 -8.41 0.16 -0.03
C ALA A 36 -7.84 -0.50 1.24
N SER A 37 -7.69 0.25 2.34
CA SER A 37 -7.29 -0.31 3.63
C SER A 37 -8.29 -1.39 4.06
N PRO A 38 -7.82 -2.57 4.51
CA PRO A 38 -8.69 -3.64 5.00
C PRO A 38 -9.51 -3.23 6.23
N LEU A 39 -9.16 -2.11 6.87
CA LEU A 39 -9.95 -1.53 7.96
C LEU A 39 -11.32 -1.01 7.49
N VAL A 40 -11.45 -0.68 6.20
CA VAL A 40 -12.61 -0.03 5.59
C VAL A 40 -13.32 -0.93 4.58
N SER A 41 -12.57 -1.66 3.74
CA SER A 41 -13.14 -2.49 2.67
C SER A 41 -12.67 -3.94 2.74
N GLU A 42 -13.56 -4.87 2.38
CA GLU A 42 -13.27 -6.31 2.35
C GLU A 42 -12.51 -6.75 1.08
N ALA A 43 -12.63 -5.95 0.03
CA ALA A 43 -12.02 -6.19 -1.27
C ALA A 43 -11.79 -4.89 -2.02
N THR A 44 -10.85 -4.92 -2.97
CA THR A 44 -10.46 -3.77 -3.79
C THR A 44 -10.59 -4.11 -5.27
N ILE A 45 -11.15 -3.16 -6.02
CA ILE A 45 -11.11 -3.10 -7.48
C ILE A 45 -10.00 -2.13 -7.87
N LEU A 46 -8.98 -2.60 -8.60
CA LEU A 46 -7.90 -1.73 -9.09
C LEU A 46 -8.28 -1.20 -10.47
N SER A 47 -8.65 0.07 -10.54
CA SER A 47 -9.02 0.74 -11.80
C SER A 47 -7.82 1.49 -12.38
N THR A 48 -7.50 1.24 -13.65
CA THR A 48 -6.39 1.88 -14.38
C THR A 48 -6.81 2.25 -15.80
N GLY A 49 -5.98 3.02 -16.52
CA GLY A 49 -6.31 3.37 -17.90
C GLY A 49 -5.56 4.58 -18.45
N ALA A 50 -6.00 5.03 -19.61
CA ALA A 50 -5.44 6.17 -20.32
C ALA A 50 -5.69 7.53 -19.63
N SER A 51 -6.31 7.55 -18.45
CA SER A 51 -6.32 8.74 -17.57
C SER A 51 -5.03 8.87 -16.75
N VAL A 52 -4.29 7.78 -16.55
CA VAL A 52 -3.07 7.74 -15.72
C VAL A 52 -1.88 8.37 -16.45
N SER A 53 -1.66 8.00 -17.71
CA SER A 53 -0.62 8.56 -18.58
C SER A 53 -1.01 8.47 -20.06
N LYS A 54 -0.36 9.30 -20.89
CA LYS A 54 -0.39 9.21 -22.36
C LYS A 54 0.39 8.03 -22.91
N GLU A 55 1.34 7.51 -22.15
CA GLU A 55 2.20 6.40 -22.57
C GLU A 55 1.64 5.08 -22.03
N MET A 56 1.19 4.19 -22.92
CA MET A 56 0.60 2.89 -22.55
C MET A 56 1.53 2.08 -21.64
N GLN A 57 2.82 2.06 -21.95
CA GLN A 57 3.81 1.30 -21.20
C GLN A 57 3.94 1.82 -19.77
N GLU A 58 3.89 3.13 -19.57
CA GLU A 58 3.92 3.74 -18.24
C GLU A 58 2.71 3.32 -17.40
N VAL A 59 1.50 3.30 -18.00
CA VAL A 59 0.29 2.83 -17.31
C VAL A 59 0.42 1.37 -16.89
N ILE A 60 0.97 0.52 -17.76
CA ILE A 60 1.24 -0.89 -17.45
C ILE A 60 2.23 -0.98 -16.29
N ASP A 61 3.38 -0.31 -16.37
CA ASP A 61 4.40 -0.35 -15.32
C ASP A 61 3.89 0.15 -13.96
N ILE A 62 3.13 1.24 -13.93
CA ILE A 62 2.48 1.76 -12.71
C ILE A 62 1.49 0.74 -12.15
N THR A 63 0.68 0.12 -13.00
CA THR A 63 -0.33 -0.85 -12.56
C THR A 63 0.32 -2.10 -11.96
N HIS A 64 1.32 -2.68 -12.65
CA HIS A 64 2.06 -3.83 -12.15
C HIS A 64 2.79 -3.52 -10.84
N HIS A 65 3.45 -2.36 -10.75
CA HIS A 65 4.11 -1.93 -9.53
C HIS A 65 3.12 -1.75 -8.37
N THR A 66 1.97 -1.14 -8.62
CA THR A 66 0.90 -0.99 -7.62
C THR A 66 0.42 -2.36 -7.15
N MET A 67 0.20 -3.30 -8.06
CA MET A 67 -0.17 -4.68 -7.71
C MET A 67 0.89 -5.38 -6.87
N ASN A 68 2.17 -5.19 -7.18
CA ASN A 68 3.27 -5.76 -6.41
C ASN A 68 3.30 -5.24 -4.96
N LEU A 69 3.14 -3.92 -4.76
CA LEU A 69 3.07 -3.33 -3.42
C LEU A 69 1.84 -3.82 -2.64
N ILE A 70 0.67 -3.88 -3.29
CA ILE A 70 -0.57 -4.33 -2.65
C ILE A 70 -0.54 -5.81 -2.30
N SER A 71 0.22 -6.60 -3.07
CA SER A 71 0.35 -8.06 -2.88
C SER A 71 1.40 -8.47 -1.85
N LEU A 72 2.05 -7.52 -1.16
CA LEU A 72 3.03 -7.80 -0.12
C LEU A 72 2.50 -8.81 0.90
N GLU A 73 3.40 -9.66 1.38
CA GLU A 73 3.09 -10.66 2.39
C GLU A 73 2.74 -10.00 3.73
N ASN A 74 1.77 -10.59 4.42
CA ASN A 74 1.49 -10.21 5.79
C ASN A 74 2.50 -10.86 6.75
N GLU A 75 2.60 -10.30 7.96
CA GLU A 75 3.22 -10.99 9.08
C GLU A 75 2.31 -12.14 9.55
N GLU A 76 2.93 -13.25 9.95
CA GLU A 76 2.23 -14.47 10.38
C GLU A 76 2.49 -14.79 11.86
N ASN A 77 3.58 -14.26 12.42
CA ASN A 77 3.88 -14.47 13.83
C ASN A 77 2.90 -13.68 14.71
N PHE A 78 2.02 -14.41 15.39
CA PHE A 78 0.99 -13.85 16.26
C PHE A 78 1.52 -12.92 17.36
N GLN A 79 2.68 -13.24 17.96
CA GLN A 79 3.29 -12.40 18.99
C GLN A 79 3.75 -11.06 18.41
N ILE A 80 4.35 -11.07 17.22
CA ILE A 80 4.75 -9.84 16.51
C ILE A 80 3.50 -9.01 16.15
N ILE A 81 2.45 -9.65 15.65
CA ILE A 81 1.20 -8.98 15.26
C ILE A 81 0.62 -8.23 16.46
N ASN A 82 0.45 -8.89 17.61
CA ASN A 82 -0.11 -8.26 18.81
C ASN A 82 0.72 -7.07 19.28
N LEU A 83 2.06 -7.19 19.29
CA LEU A 83 2.94 -6.10 19.68
C LEU A 83 2.87 -4.93 18.69
N ALA A 84 2.79 -5.22 17.39
CA ALA A 84 2.67 -4.20 16.36
C ALA A 84 1.32 -3.46 16.44
N GLU A 85 0.22 -4.16 16.70
CA GLU A 85 -1.09 -3.56 16.93
C GLU A 85 -1.11 -2.66 18.16
N ASP A 86 -0.48 -3.09 19.26
CA ASP A 86 -0.32 -2.27 20.47
C ASP A 86 0.48 -0.99 20.18
N ILE A 87 1.59 -1.09 19.45
CA ILE A 87 2.38 0.07 19.00
C ILE A 87 1.53 1.01 18.15
N ILE A 88 0.80 0.49 17.15
CA ILE A 88 -0.03 1.27 16.23
C ILE A 88 -1.12 2.04 16.96
N SER A 89 -1.65 1.48 18.04
CA SER A 89 -2.69 2.12 18.87
C SER A 89 -2.14 3.29 19.71
N LYS A 90 -0.84 3.27 20.04
CA LYS A 90 -0.22 4.24 20.97
C LYS A 90 0.68 5.26 20.27
N ALA A 91 1.27 4.91 19.13
CA ALA A 91 2.33 5.69 18.50
C ALA A 91 2.40 5.53 16.98
N LYS A 92 3.21 6.39 16.36
CA LYS A 92 3.50 6.35 14.93
C LYS A 92 4.61 5.39 14.56
N VAL A 93 5.60 5.20 15.45
CA VAL A 93 6.74 4.34 15.19
C VAL A 93 7.09 3.55 16.44
N GLY A 94 7.45 2.28 16.27
CA GLY A 94 8.00 1.45 17.33
C GLY A 94 8.97 0.41 16.81
N ILE A 95 9.82 -0.10 17.69
CA ILE A 95 10.81 -1.12 17.39
C ILE A 95 10.51 -2.35 18.25
N ILE A 96 10.43 -3.52 17.63
CA ILE A 96 10.37 -4.81 18.31
C ILE A 96 11.76 -5.44 18.20
N ASN A 97 12.35 -5.75 19.36
CA ASN A 97 13.64 -6.42 19.45
C ASN A 97 13.48 -7.95 19.41
N GLU A 98 14.61 -8.64 19.28
CA GLU A 98 14.70 -10.11 19.22
C GLU A 98 14.09 -10.83 20.43
N ASP A 99 14.14 -10.21 21.61
CA ASP A 99 13.54 -10.71 22.86
C ASP A 99 12.06 -10.30 23.02
N TYR A 100 11.45 -9.76 21.97
CA TYR A 100 10.09 -9.19 21.96
C TYR A 100 9.89 -7.97 22.86
N SER A 101 10.96 -7.38 23.40
CA SER A 101 10.87 -6.07 24.04
C SER A 101 10.51 -5.01 23.02
N VAL A 102 9.61 -4.09 23.41
CA VAL A 102 9.12 -3.02 22.55
C VAL A 102 9.70 -1.70 23.00
N LYS A 103 10.15 -0.91 22.02
CA LYS A 103 10.51 0.50 22.20
C LYS A 103 9.58 1.37 21.37
N ILE A 104 8.77 2.18 22.02
CA ILE A 104 7.91 3.18 21.38
C ILE A 104 8.73 4.45 21.13
N LEU A 105 8.59 5.04 19.94
CA LEU A 105 9.26 6.29 19.59
C LEU A 105 8.22 7.42 19.53
N GLU A 106 8.43 8.48 20.32
CA GLU A 106 7.59 9.68 20.34
C GLU A 106 7.97 10.63 19.19
N LEU A 107 7.64 10.23 17.96
CA LEU A 107 7.91 11.00 16.75
C LEU A 107 6.64 11.69 16.26
N LEU A 108 6.76 12.98 15.88
CA LEU A 108 5.66 13.76 15.32
C LEU A 108 5.23 13.23 13.94
N THR A 109 6.17 12.82 13.10
CA THR A 109 5.92 12.17 11.81
C THR A 109 6.94 11.07 11.54
N ALA A 110 6.57 10.04 10.78
CA ALA A 110 7.53 9.02 10.33
C ALA A 110 8.39 9.50 9.14
N LEU A 111 8.02 10.62 8.50
CA LEU A 111 8.56 11.07 7.22
C LEU A 111 9.93 11.75 7.34
N ASP A 112 10.17 12.45 8.45
CA ASP A 112 11.33 13.34 8.63
C ASP A 112 12.40 12.77 9.59
N SER A 113 12.18 11.56 10.12
CA SER A 113 12.89 11.05 11.29
C SER A 113 13.73 9.80 11.01
N ALA A 114 14.16 9.54 9.77
CA ALA A 114 15.01 8.38 9.49
C ALA A 114 16.24 8.35 10.41
N ASP A 115 16.87 9.50 10.66
CA ASP A 115 17.99 9.65 11.61
C ASP A 115 17.60 9.30 13.05
N GLU A 116 16.49 9.85 13.53
CA GLU A 116 16.04 9.62 14.90
C GLU A 116 15.66 8.15 15.12
N ILE A 117 14.99 7.52 14.15
CA ILE A 117 14.66 6.09 14.20
C ILE A 117 15.95 5.26 14.23
N LEU A 118 16.92 5.56 13.37
CA LEU A 118 18.21 4.86 13.30
C LEU A 118 18.99 4.94 14.62
N ASN A 119 18.96 6.10 15.29
CA ASN A 119 19.64 6.29 16.59
C ASN A 119 19.09 5.39 17.70
N PHE A 120 17.85 4.94 17.60
CA PHE A 120 17.24 4.03 18.57
C PHE A 120 17.34 2.56 18.20
N MET A 121 17.72 2.25 16.96
CA MET A 121 17.92 0.88 16.50
C MET A 121 19.28 0.33 16.94
N THR A 122 19.29 -0.96 17.25
CA THR A 122 20.50 -1.69 17.65
C THR A 122 20.59 -2.99 16.84
N ASN A 123 21.66 -3.76 17.04
CA ASN A 123 21.76 -5.11 16.48
C ASN A 123 20.70 -6.09 16.99
N LYS A 124 20.01 -5.77 18.10
CA LYS A 124 18.89 -6.55 18.64
C LYS A 124 17.55 -6.19 17.99
N SER A 125 17.46 -5.07 17.28
CA SER A 125 16.25 -4.65 16.61
C SER A 125 15.95 -5.60 15.45
N LYS A 126 14.71 -6.09 15.35
CA LYS A 126 14.29 -7.03 14.29
C LYS A 126 13.16 -6.50 13.44
N ILE A 127 12.28 -5.68 14.02
CA ILE A 127 11.11 -5.16 13.31
C ILE A 127 10.95 -3.68 13.64
N LEU A 128 10.79 -2.90 12.58
CA LEU A 128 10.44 -1.49 12.63
C LEU A 128 8.98 -1.33 12.22
N VAL A 129 8.11 -1.04 13.19
CA VAL A 129 6.68 -0.84 12.99
C VAL A 129 6.43 0.63 12.67
N ILE A 130 5.78 0.93 11.55
CA ILE A 130 5.49 2.31 11.12
C ILE A 130 3.99 2.47 10.78
N ASN A 131 3.28 3.23 11.61
CA ASN A 131 1.89 3.66 11.42
C ASN A 131 1.81 5.03 10.69
N GLY A 132 2.54 5.12 9.58
CA GLY A 132 2.70 6.35 8.79
C GLY A 132 3.06 6.03 7.35
N ALA A 133 3.15 7.05 6.51
CA ALA A 133 3.58 6.90 5.13
C ALA A 133 5.07 6.53 5.06
N ILE A 134 5.40 5.50 4.29
CA ILE A 134 6.76 5.15 3.90
C ILE A 134 7.00 5.71 2.51
N THR A 135 8.02 6.56 2.38
CA THR A 135 8.36 7.24 1.13
C THR A 135 9.69 6.75 0.58
N ASP A 136 9.93 7.04 -0.70
CA ASP A 136 11.21 6.78 -1.35
C ASP A 136 12.38 7.40 -0.57
N LYS A 137 12.22 8.67 -0.13
CA LYS A 137 13.19 9.39 0.69
C LYS A 137 13.56 8.60 1.95
N PHE A 138 12.57 8.08 2.68
CA PHE A 138 12.81 7.30 3.90
C PHE A 138 13.66 6.05 3.61
N LEU A 139 13.29 5.24 2.61
CA LEU A 139 14.05 4.03 2.30
C LEU A 139 15.46 4.34 1.79
N GLU A 140 15.63 5.39 1.00
CA GLU A 140 16.93 5.81 0.50
C GLU A 140 17.85 6.29 1.62
N GLU A 141 17.33 7.09 2.55
CA GLU A 141 18.08 7.50 3.74
C GLU A 141 18.42 6.31 4.64
N PHE A 142 17.45 5.42 4.89
CA PHE A 142 17.70 4.21 5.69
C PHE A 142 18.82 3.37 5.09
N MET A 143 18.78 3.11 3.78
CA MET A 143 19.82 2.35 3.06
C MET A 143 21.17 3.07 2.98
N LYS A 144 21.19 4.40 3.01
CA LYS A 144 22.43 5.20 2.94
C LYS A 144 23.15 5.24 4.28
N LYS A 145 22.39 5.30 5.38
CA LYS A 145 22.90 5.61 6.72
C LYS A 145 23.19 4.38 7.57
N SER A 146 22.63 3.22 7.24
CA SER A 146 22.82 2.00 8.01
C SER A 146 22.71 0.77 7.13
N ASP A 147 23.38 -0.31 7.51
CA ASP A 147 23.19 -1.63 6.92
C ASP A 147 22.13 -2.47 7.64
N LEU A 148 21.56 -1.96 8.74
CA LEU A 148 20.56 -2.64 9.57
C LEU A 148 19.30 -3.02 8.79
N TYR A 149 18.97 -2.31 7.70
CA TYR A 149 17.81 -2.64 6.86
C TYR A 149 17.82 -4.06 6.29
N ARG A 150 18.99 -4.71 6.23
CA ARG A 150 19.12 -6.11 5.79
C ARG A 150 18.67 -7.13 6.83
N ASN A 151 18.69 -6.73 8.10
CA ASN A 151 18.39 -7.60 9.25
C ASN A 151 17.08 -7.22 9.94
N ILE A 152 16.43 -6.15 9.49
CA ILE A 152 15.20 -5.61 10.06
C ILE A 152 14.09 -5.67 9.02
N LYS A 153 12.90 -6.10 9.44
CA LYS A 153 11.69 -6.00 8.63
C LYS A 153 10.97 -4.70 8.94
N ILE A 154 10.55 -3.97 7.91
CA ILE A 154 9.58 -2.87 8.09
C ILE A 154 8.18 -3.48 8.09
N LEU A 155 7.40 -3.19 9.12
CA LEU A 155 6.02 -3.64 9.26
C LEU A 155 5.08 -2.44 9.25
N VAL A 156 4.15 -2.40 8.30
CA VAL A 156 3.14 -1.34 8.17
C VAL A 156 1.72 -1.89 8.32
N PRO A 157 0.72 -1.07 8.70
CA PRO A 157 -0.68 -1.52 8.80
C PRO A 157 -1.20 -2.24 7.56
N ASP A 158 -0.95 -1.67 6.38
CA ASP A 158 -1.34 -2.19 5.06
C ASP A 158 -0.53 -1.47 3.95
N ALA A 159 -0.68 -1.94 2.71
CA ALA A 159 0.06 -1.39 1.56
C ALA A 159 -0.35 0.04 1.18
N THR A 160 -1.47 0.58 1.71
CA THR A 160 -1.86 1.98 1.47
C THR A 160 -0.88 2.98 2.10
N LYS A 161 -0.02 2.50 3.01
CA LYS A 161 1.05 3.29 3.64
C LYS A 161 2.31 3.40 2.79
N LEU A 162 2.39 2.71 1.66
CA LEU A 162 3.61 2.63 0.84
C LEU A 162 3.52 3.61 -0.35
N PHE A 163 4.26 4.70 -0.25
CA PHE A 163 4.44 5.72 -1.28
C PHE A 163 5.82 5.55 -1.91
N LEU A 164 6.00 4.38 -2.54
CA LEU A 164 7.26 3.94 -3.10
C LEU A 164 7.15 3.84 -4.61
N ASN A 165 8.14 4.37 -5.33
CA ASN A 165 8.29 4.11 -6.75
C ASN A 165 8.94 2.74 -7.00
N LYS A 166 8.83 2.23 -8.24
CA LYS A 166 9.35 0.91 -8.65
C LYS A 166 10.84 0.79 -8.39
N THR A 167 11.61 1.79 -8.79
CA THR A 167 13.08 1.80 -8.68
C THR A 167 13.53 1.69 -7.22
N THR A 168 12.98 2.50 -6.32
CA THR A 168 13.37 2.53 -4.91
C THR A 168 12.92 1.28 -4.18
N PHE A 169 11.70 0.79 -4.42
CA PHE A 169 11.21 -0.46 -3.86
C PHE A 169 12.07 -1.66 -4.29
N GLU A 170 12.32 -1.82 -5.59
CA GLU A 170 13.16 -2.90 -6.11
C GLU A 170 14.60 -2.82 -5.58
N LYS A 171 15.17 -1.62 -5.50
CA LYS A 171 16.51 -1.40 -4.95
C LYS A 171 16.57 -1.83 -3.48
N TYR A 172 15.57 -1.48 -2.68
CA TYR A 172 15.48 -1.88 -1.28
C TYR A 172 15.40 -3.41 -1.13
N SER A 173 14.49 -4.05 -1.87
CA SER A 173 14.35 -5.52 -1.85
C SER A 173 15.60 -6.24 -2.35
N LYS A 174 16.21 -5.80 -3.47
CA LYS A 174 17.43 -6.39 -4.02
C LYS A 174 18.63 -6.27 -3.08
N LYS A 175 18.66 -5.23 -2.24
CA LYS A 175 19.70 -5.05 -1.21
C LYS A 175 19.44 -5.86 0.07
N GLY A 176 18.36 -6.62 0.15
CA GLY A 176 18.00 -7.48 1.29
C GLY A 176 16.99 -6.86 2.25
N GLY A 177 16.42 -5.69 1.92
CA GLY A 177 15.37 -5.09 2.72
C GLY A 177 14.03 -5.83 2.59
N VAL A 178 13.28 -5.92 3.69
CA VAL A 178 12.00 -6.63 3.73
C VAL A 178 10.91 -5.70 4.27
N ILE A 179 9.81 -5.58 3.52
CA ILE A 179 8.59 -4.88 3.94
C ILE A 179 7.47 -5.92 4.05
N LYS A 180 6.79 -5.95 5.19
CA LYS A 180 5.58 -6.74 5.42
C LYS A 180 4.43 -5.84 5.83
N VAL A 181 3.21 -6.35 5.66
CA VAL A 181 1.99 -5.68 6.10
C VAL A 181 1.36 -6.43 7.29
N LEU A 182 0.55 -5.77 8.11
CA LEU A 182 -0.29 -6.47 9.08
C LEU A 182 -1.55 -7.01 8.40
N ASN A 183 -2.20 -6.15 7.61
CA ASN A 183 -3.45 -6.47 6.95
C ASN A 183 -3.25 -6.46 5.43
N LYS A 184 -3.48 -7.61 4.81
CA LYS A 184 -3.38 -7.76 3.35
C LYS A 184 -4.59 -7.14 2.67
N ILE A 185 -4.34 -6.39 1.61
CA ILE A 185 -5.40 -5.86 0.74
C ILE A 185 -5.72 -6.92 -0.32
N LYS A 186 -7.02 -7.24 -0.45
CA LYS A 186 -7.49 -8.23 -1.41
C LYS A 186 -7.93 -7.56 -2.70
N ILE A 187 -7.10 -7.61 -3.74
CA ILE A 187 -7.53 -7.23 -5.10
C ILE A 187 -8.35 -8.39 -5.67
N ILE A 188 -9.59 -8.12 -6.08
CA ILE A 188 -10.47 -9.14 -6.68
C ILE A 188 -10.57 -9.00 -8.20
N VAL A 189 -10.29 -7.81 -8.73
CA VAL A 189 -10.42 -7.50 -10.14
C VAL A 189 -9.59 -6.27 -10.51
N VAL A 190 -9.06 -6.25 -11.73
CA VAL A 190 -8.50 -5.05 -12.36
C VAL A 190 -9.48 -4.57 -13.42
N THR A 191 -9.76 -3.27 -13.46
CA THR A 191 -10.54 -2.67 -14.53
C THR A 191 -9.67 -1.73 -15.35
N ILE A 192 -9.86 -1.73 -16.67
CA ILE A 192 -9.13 -0.85 -17.58
C ILE A 192 -10.10 0.10 -18.28
N ASN A 193 -9.64 1.32 -18.55
CA ASN A 193 -10.28 2.21 -19.51
C ASN A 193 -9.23 2.72 -20.51
N PRO A 194 -9.19 2.21 -21.76
CA PRO A 194 -8.21 2.65 -22.76
C PRO A 194 -8.49 4.06 -23.31
N THR A 195 -9.62 4.69 -22.95
CA THR A 195 -10.01 6.02 -23.45
C THR A 195 -9.71 7.08 -22.40
N SER A 196 -8.91 8.08 -22.78
CA SER A 196 -8.58 9.20 -21.91
C SER A 196 -9.68 10.26 -21.92
N PRO A 197 -9.96 10.93 -20.79
CA PRO A 197 -10.81 12.13 -20.80
C PRO A 197 -10.22 13.28 -21.64
N LEU A 198 -8.91 13.22 -21.98
CA LEU A 198 -8.23 14.20 -22.82
C LEU A 198 -8.32 13.88 -24.33
N GLY A 199 -9.12 12.89 -24.73
CA GLY A 199 -9.45 12.60 -26.12
C GLY A 199 -8.53 11.62 -26.86
N TYR A 200 -7.39 11.22 -26.27
CA TYR A 200 -6.57 10.13 -26.82
C TYR A 200 -7.04 8.75 -26.35
N LYS A 201 -6.65 7.72 -27.09
CA LYS A 201 -7.07 6.35 -26.81
C LYS A 201 -5.95 5.36 -27.10
N PHE A 202 -5.82 4.36 -26.24
CA PHE A 202 -4.97 3.20 -26.44
C PHE A 202 -5.63 2.17 -27.35
N ASP A 203 -4.82 1.40 -28.07
CA ASP A 203 -5.30 0.15 -28.67
C ASP A 203 -5.75 -0.78 -27.53
N LYS A 204 -7.06 -1.07 -27.49
CA LYS A 204 -7.71 -1.86 -26.43
C LYS A 204 -7.11 -3.26 -26.32
N SER A 205 -6.93 -3.93 -27.45
CA SER A 205 -6.47 -5.32 -27.50
C SER A 205 -5.01 -5.40 -27.06
N LYS A 206 -4.17 -4.49 -27.55
CA LYS A 206 -2.77 -4.38 -27.13
C LYS A 206 -2.66 -4.08 -25.64
N PHE A 207 -3.38 -3.07 -25.15
CA PHE A 207 -3.31 -2.67 -23.75
C PHE A 207 -3.76 -3.81 -22.81
N LEU A 208 -4.87 -4.48 -23.13
CA LEU A 208 -5.34 -5.63 -22.35
C LEU A 208 -4.36 -6.80 -22.38
N ASN A 209 -3.79 -7.14 -23.55
CA ASN A 209 -2.88 -8.27 -23.69
C ASN A 209 -1.55 -8.02 -22.95
N GLU A 210 -1.01 -6.81 -23.04
CA GLU A 210 0.21 -6.45 -22.32
C GLU A 210 -0.02 -6.41 -20.81
N LEU A 211 -1.13 -5.83 -20.33
CA LEU A 211 -1.43 -5.78 -18.90
C LEU A 211 -1.68 -7.18 -18.30
N LYS A 212 -2.19 -8.13 -19.09
CA LYS A 212 -2.34 -9.52 -18.65
C LYS A 212 -1.01 -10.23 -18.41
N ARG A 213 0.11 -9.75 -18.99
CA ARG A 213 1.43 -10.38 -18.85
C ARG A 213 1.99 -10.13 -17.44
N GLY A 214 1.57 -10.96 -16.48
CA GLY A 214 2.00 -10.85 -15.08
C GLY A 214 0.86 -10.60 -14.10
N VAL A 215 -0.40 -10.67 -14.56
CA VAL A 215 -1.59 -10.53 -13.74
C VAL A 215 -2.44 -11.79 -13.82
N THR A 216 -2.66 -12.44 -12.69
CA THR A 216 -3.52 -13.64 -12.57
C THR A 216 -4.97 -13.31 -12.23
N ILE A 217 -5.22 -12.08 -11.79
CA ILE A 217 -6.55 -11.59 -11.39
C ILE A 217 -7.34 -11.22 -12.65
N PRO A 218 -8.68 -11.42 -12.69
CA PRO A 218 -9.51 -11.02 -13.83
C PRO A 218 -9.33 -9.54 -14.20
N ILE A 219 -9.25 -9.26 -15.50
CA ILE A 219 -9.15 -7.90 -16.05
C ILE A 219 -10.35 -7.62 -16.95
N TYR A 220 -11.11 -6.57 -16.66
CA TYR A 220 -12.25 -6.14 -17.48
C TYR A 220 -12.03 -4.75 -18.08
N ASP A 221 -12.36 -4.60 -19.36
CA ASP A 221 -12.41 -3.28 -19.99
C ASP A 221 -13.78 -2.64 -19.75
N LEU A 222 -13.78 -1.50 -19.05
CA LEU A 222 -14.94 -0.67 -18.76
C LEU A 222 -14.93 0.66 -19.53
N GLY A 223 -14.01 0.82 -20.48
CA GLY A 223 -14.01 1.96 -21.39
C GLY A 223 -15.27 1.99 -22.26
N PRO A 224 -15.63 3.16 -22.82
CA PRO A 224 -16.82 3.32 -23.63
C PRO A 224 -16.83 2.31 -24.78
N SER A 225 -17.80 1.40 -24.76
CA SER A 225 -18.23 0.63 -25.92
C SER A 225 -18.85 1.59 -26.91
N LYS A 226 -18.44 1.52 -28.19
CA LYS A 226 -19.02 2.34 -29.25
C LYS A 226 -20.56 2.32 -29.13
N TYR A 227 -21.17 3.50 -29.02
CA TYR A 227 -22.58 3.68 -29.34
C TYR A 227 -22.81 3.36 -30.82
#